data_AF-A0A7V9HUJ3-F1
#
_entry.id   AF-A0A7V9HUJ3-F1
#
_cell.length_a   1.000
_cell.length_b   1.000
_cell.length_c   1.000
_cell.angle_alpha   90.00
_cell.angle_beta   90.00
_cell.angle_gamma   90.00
#
_symmetry.space_group_name_H-M   'P 1'
#
loop_
_entity.id
_entity.type
_entity.pdbx_description
1 polymer ?
#
loop_
_entity_poly.entity_id
_entity_poly.type
_entity_poly.pdbx_seq_one_letter_code
_entity_poly.pdbx_strand_id
1 'polypeptide(L)'
;MRAGKHSGFYEVVTASIAGADPRLRDEEIAFSCHLDHQRPGANDNASGSVAILEVARAFSKLIDEGKIARPARTIRFIWPPEIEGTLALLNNRSELASRIKAVIHMDMVGGGPETKAIFHVTRGPASLPSFVYDVAEHFGEFVNEQSTRFAKGESAAYPMLAPEGGKEPLRAMMAEFSMGSDHQIYTDSSYGIPAIYLNDWPDRYIHTNFDTPANVDPTKLKRAAFIGAASAYFLANLTSRDAGAILHLLQSHSLRRSNTMLERRAQLSTEEAANLTRHHLAYERALVDSMERFFRISDSTRNEATVFLANLKKLLGEMKLTEPAQGEGRLVFQRNQKVKGPMSAFGYDYFTDHFGVEREKTIRLLQYRGLRGSGGEYAYEVLNLVDGRRTAQEIRNEVAATYGPVPLEIVIEYLRALESITIIKAVK
;
A
#
# COMPACT_ATOMS: atom_id res chain seq x y z
N MET A 1 24.12 19.86 -29.22
CA MET A 1 23.61 18.49 -29.43
C MET A 1 22.20 18.60 -30.01
N ARG A 2 21.87 17.85 -31.07
CA ARG A 2 20.47 17.67 -31.47
C ARG A 2 19.93 16.50 -30.64
N ALA A 3 18.97 16.77 -29.76
CA ALA A 3 18.25 15.69 -29.07
C ALA A 3 17.44 14.91 -30.11
N GLY A 4 17.51 13.58 -30.05
CA GLY A 4 16.74 12.67 -30.91
C GLY A 4 16.10 11.58 -30.07
N LYS A 5 14.99 11.00 -30.54
CA LYS A 5 14.36 9.82 -29.93
C LYS A 5 14.85 8.55 -30.63
N HIS A 6 15.16 7.52 -29.87
CA HIS A 6 15.48 6.18 -30.36
C HIS A 6 14.79 5.13 -29.49
N SER A 7 14.60 3.92 -30.02
CA SER A 7 14.11 2.80 -29.22
C SER A 7 15.06 2.51 -28.05
N GLY A 8 14.51 2.29 -26.87
CA GLY A 8 15.21 1.85 -25.67
C GLY A 8 14.50 0.65 -25.05
N PHE A 9 15.08 0.08 -24.00
CA PHE A 9 14.50 -1.01 -23.23
C PHE A 9 14.71 -0.73 -21.74
N TYR A 10 13.75 -1.14 -20.91
CA TYR A 10 13.92 -1.13 -19.47
C TYR A 10 14.70 -2.38 -19.04
N GLU A 11 15.83 -2.19 -18.38
CA GLU A 11 16.57 -3.25 -17.69
C GLU A 11 16.09 -3.35 -16.24
N VAL A 12 15.12 -4.22 -15.98
CA VAL A 12 14.62 -4.44 -14.62
C VAL A 12 15.40 -5.57 -13.97
N VAL A 13 16.21 -5.23 -12.96
CA VAL A 13 17.01 -6.21 -12.21
C VAL A 13 16.09 -6.95 -11.24
N THR A 14 16.23 -8.27 -11.18
CA THR A 14 15.45 -9.08 -10.23
C THR A 14 16.29 -10.22 -9.65
N ALA A 15 16.03 -10.60 -8.40
CA ALA A 15 16.68 -11.73 -7.72
C ALA A 15 15.67 -12.51 -6.84
N SER A 16 15.99 -13.75 -6.44
CA SER A 16 15.15 -14.47 -5.45
C SER A 16 15.92 -15.43 -4.57
N ILE A 17 15.32 -15.66 -3.40
CA ILE A 17 15.59 -16.80 -2.54
C ILE A 17 14.44 -17.79 -2.74
N ALA A 18 14.73 -18.95 -3.34
CA ALA A 18 13.72 -19.96 -3.62
C ALA A 18 13.09 -20.50 -2.33
N GLY A 19 11.75 -20.66 -2.36
CA GLY A 19 10.97 -21.24 -1.28
C GLY A 19 11.21 -22.75 -1.11
N ALA A 20 11.02 -23.23 0.12
CA ALA A 20 11.27 -24.62 0.50
C ALA A 20 10.05 -25.54 0.35
N ASP A 21 8.82 -25.03 0.42
CA ASP A 21 7.62 -25.88 0.33
C ASP A 21 7.26 -26.12 -1.15
N PRO A 22 7.24 -27.37 -1.64
CA PRO A 22 6.93 -27.68 -3.04
C PRO A 22 5.58 -27.16 -3.54
N ARG A 23 4.62 -26.90 -2.65
CA ARG A 23 3.28 -26.41 -2.97
C ARG A 23 3.17 -24.89 -2.90
N LEU A 24 4.06 -24.22 -2.16
CA LEU A 24 4.01 -22.78 -1.93
C LEU A 24 5.17 -22.01 -2.58
N ARG A 25 6.22 -22.67 -3.06
CA ARG A 25 7.40 -22.02 -3.64
C ARG A 25 7.11 -21.21 -4.91
N ASP A 26 5.99 -21.47 -5.57
CA ASP A 26 5.53 -20.69 -6.73
C ASP A 26 4.69 -19.47 -6.31
N GLU A 27 4.37 -19.32 -5.02
CA GLU A 27 3.87 -18.07 -4.45
C GLU A 27 5.06 -17.22 -3.98
N GLU A 28 4.98 -15.91 -4.21
CA GLU A 28 6.07 -14.98 -3.96
C GLU A 28 5.69 -13.87 -2.97
N ILE A 29 6.61 -13.54 -2.06
CA ILE A 29 6.63 -12.26 -1.34
C ILE A 29 7.73 -11.42 -1.96
N ALA A 30 7.37 -10.26 -2.50
CA ALA A 30 8.31 -9.43 -3.24
C ALA A 30 8.79 -8.24 -2.39
N PHE A 31 10.05 -7.89 -2.51
CA PHE A 31 10.61 -6.58 -2.18
C PHE A 31 10.72 -5.77 -3.46
N SER A 32 10.37 -4.48 -3.38
CA SER A 32 10.49 -3.55 -4.48
C SER A 32 11.12 -2.25 -4.01
N CYS A 33 11.98 -1.66 -4.83
CA CYS A 33 12.49 -0.31 -4.72
C CYS A 33 12.99 0.10 -6.10
N HIS A 34 12.65 1.27 -6.60
CA HIS A 34 13.18 1.69 -7.88
C HIS A 34 14.71 1.87 -7.84
N LEU A 35 15.34 1.83 -9.01
CA LEU A 35 16.81 1.94 -9.17
C LEU A 35 17.23 3.22 -9.88
N ASP A 36 16.33 3.87 -10.59
CA ASP A 36 16.57 5.10 -11.33
C ASP A 36 16.29 6.33 -10.46
N HIS A 37 17.20 7.29 -10.49
CA HIS A 37 16.97 8.60 -9.89
C HIS A 37 17.98 9.64 -10.43
N GLN A 38 17.65 10.94 -10.38
CA GLN A 38 18.63 11.98 -10.69
C GLN A 38 19.74 12.03 -9.62
N ARG A 39 20.97 12.32 -10.03
CA ARG A 39 22.09 12.44 -9.09
C ARG A 39 21.85 13.60 -8.10
N PRO A 40 22.19 13.45 -6.80
CA PRO A 40 22.98 12.35 -6.24
C PRO A 40 22.15 11.12 -5.82
N GLY A 41 20.90 11.31 -5.36
CA GLY A 41 19.92 10.25 -5.15
C GLY A 41 20.21 9.28 -3.99
N ALA A 42 20.65 9.81 -2.85
CA ALA A 42 21.08 9.00 -1.72
C ALA A 42 19.92 8.42 -0.89
N ASN A 43 18.94 9.25 -0.53
CA ASN A 43 17.71 8.78 0.10
C ASN A 43 16.73 8.32 -0.99
N ASP A 44 16.44 9.19 -1.95
CA ASP A 44 15.63 8.88 -3.13
C ASP A 44 16.56 8.48 -4.28
N ASN A 45 16.83 7.21 -4.53
CA ASN A 45 16.21 6.00 -3.99
C ASN A 45 17.22 5.03 -3.39
N ALA A 46 18.51 5.39 -3.41
CA ALA A 46 19.58 4.44 -3.14
C ALA A 46 19.41 3.80 -1.77
N SER A 47 18.87 4.52 -0.78
CA SER A 47 18.54 4.01 0.55
C SER A 47 17.61 2.79 0.53
N GLY A 48 16.54 2.80 -0.26
CA GLY A 48 15.60 1.68 -0.41
C GLY A 48 16.25 0.54 -1.20
N SER A 49 16.95 0.88 -2.29
CA SER A 49 17.62 -0.07 -3.15
C SER A 49 18.68 -0.90 -2.40
N VAL A 50 19.50 -0.24 -1.57
CA VAL A 50 20.50 -0.93 -0.73
C VAL A 50 19.85 -1.64 0.46
N ALA A 51 18.75 -1.13 1.01
CA ALA A 51 18.04 -1.81 2.09
C ALA A 51 17.49 -3.16 1.64
N ILE A 52 16.83 -3.24 0.48
CA ILE A 52 16.29 -4.52 -0.01
C ILE A 52 17.40 -5.49 -0.45
N LEU A 53 18.54 -4.98 -0.93
CA LEU A 53 19.73 -5.79 -1.19
C LEU A 53 20.33 -6.37 0.11
N GLU A 54 20.41 -5.56 1.16
CA GLU A 54 20.91 -5.99 2.47
C GLU A 54 19.98 -7.03 3.10
N VAL A 55 18.66 -6.91 2.91
CA VAL A 55 17.70 -7.95 3.31
C VAL A 55 17.98 -9.27 2.59
N ALA A 56 18.22 -9.24 1.26
CA ALA A 56 18.57 -10.44 0.50
C ALA A 56 19.86 -11.10 1.02
N ARG A 57 20.89 -10.29 1.29
CA ARG A 57 22.17 -10.74 1.85
C ARG A 57 22.01 -11.33 3.25
N ALA A 58 21.24 -10.67 4.11
CA ALA A 58 20.98 -11.10 5.48
C ALA A 58 20.22 -12.43 5.51
N PHE A 59 19.14 -12.57 4.73
CA PHE A 59 18.42 -13.85 4.64
C PHE A 59 19.30 -14.98 4.13
N SER A 60 20.07 -14.75 3.06
CA SER A 60 20.96 -15.79 2.51
C SER A 60 21.94 -16.27 3.58
N LYS A 61 22.62 -15.34 4.26
CA LYS A 61 23.55 -15.67 5.35
C LYS A 61 22.87 -16.41 6.50
N LEU A 62 21.71 -15.95 6.97
CA LEU A 62 21.02 -16.58 8.10
C LEU A 62 20.49 -17.97 7.76
N ILE A 63 20.06 -18.20 6.52
CA ILE A 63 19.63 -19.51 6.03
C ILE A 63 20.83 -20.46 5.93
N ASP A 64 21.93 -20.02 5.31
CA ASP A 64 23.13 -20.84 5.12
C ASP A 64 23.80 -21.20 6.46
N GLU A 65 23.73 -20.31 7.45
CA GLU A 65 24.19 -20.55 8.82
C GLU A 65 23.18 -21.35 9.68
N GLY A 66 22.00 -21.69 9.16
CA GLY A 66 20.96 -22.44 9.89
C GLY A 66 20.31 -21.66 11.04
N LYS A 67 20.43 -20.34 11.07
CA LYS A 67 19.84 -19.47 12.11
C LYS A 67 18.36 -19.22 11.90
N ILE A 68 17.90 -19.30 10.65
CA ILE A 68 16.49 -19.30 10.28
C ILE A 68 16.25 -20.42 9.26
N ALA A 69 15.02 -20.92 9.19
CA ALA A 69 14.64 -21.86 8.15
C ALA A 69 14.55 -21.14 6.79
N ARG A 70 14.76 -21.88 5.69
CA ARG A 70 14.41 -21.38 4.37
C ARG A 70 12.89 -21.12 4.31
N PRO A 71 12.43 -19.97 3.82
CA PRO A 71 11.01 -19.63 3.80
C PRO A 71 10.20 -20.62 2.95
N ALA A 72 8.94 -20.87 3.30
CA ALA A 72 8.07 -21.78 2.55
C ALA A 72 7.77 -21.26 1.13
N ARG A 73 7.44 -19.97 1.02
CA ARG A 73 7.26 -19.23 -0.24
C ARG A 73 8.57 -18.63 -0.74
N THR A 74 8.64 -18.35 -2.03
CA THR A 74 9.79 -17.66 -2.62
C THR A 74 9.81 -16.19 -2.18
N ILE A 75 11.00 -15.66 -1.87
CA ILE A 75 11.19 -14.21 -1.65
C ILE A 75 11.83 -13.64 -2.91
N ARG A 76 11.17 -12.68 -3.56
CA ARG A 76 11.61 -11.99 -4.78
C ARG A 76 12.10 -10.59 -4.42
N PHE A 77 13.12 -10.10 -5.12
CA PHE A 77 13.61 -8.72 -5.06
C PHE A 77 13.55 -8.14 -6.47
N ILE A 78 13.01 -6.92 -6.59
CA ILE A 78 12.74 -6.25 -7.87
C ILE A 78 13.26 -4.82 -7.76
N TRP A 79 14.08 -4.40 -8.73
CA TRP A 79 14.61 -3.05 -8.86
C TRP A 79 14.17 -2.46 -10.21
N PRO A 80 12.93 -1.96 -10.31
CA PRO A 80 12.41 -1.38 -11.54
C PRO A 80 12.85 0.08 -11.71
N PRO A 81 12.65 0.67 -12.90
CA PRO A 81 12.48 2.10 -13.01
C PRO A 81 11.16 2.54 -12.36
N GLU A 82 11.15 3.68 -11.67
CA GLU A 82 10.04 4.13 -10.85
C GLU A 82 8.77 4.30 -11.68
N ILE A 83 7.67 3.75 -11.16
CA ILE A 83 6.32 3.80 -11.72
C ILE A 83 6.19 3.12 -13.09
N GLU A 84 6.80 3.69 -14.13
CA GLU A 84 6.75 3.22 -15.51
C GLU A 84 7.39 1.84 -15.66
N GLY A 85 8.52 1.60 -15.00
CA GLY A 85 9.24 0.33 -15.06
C GLY A 85 8.46 -0.80 -14.38
N THR A 86 7.85 -0.52 -13.23
CA THR A 86 6.94 -1.45 -12.55
C THR A 86 5.72 -1.75 -13.41
N LEU A 87 5.11 -0.70 -13.99
CA LEU A 87 3.95 -0.86 -14.87
C LEU A 87 4.28 -1.70 -16.10
N ALA A 88 5.43 -1.44 -16.74
CA ALA A 88 5.92 -2.20 -17.88
C ALA A 88 6.23 -3.66 -17.50
N LEU A 89 6.86 -3.89 -16.35
CA LEU A 89 7.16 -5.24 -15.85
C LEU A 89 5.87 -6.05 -15.66
N LEU A 90 4.90 -5.53 -14.91
CA LEU A 90 3.69 -6.29 -14.58
C LEU A 90 2.80 -6.54 -15.81
N ASN A 91 2.77 -5.63 -16.78
CA ASN A 91 2.07 -5.84 -18.06
C ASN A 91 2.76 -6.90 -18.92
N ASN A 92 4.09 -6.89 -19.03
CA ASN A 92 4.84 -7.77 -19.94
C ASN A 92 5.25 -9.11 -19.31
N ARG A 93 5.08 -9.27 -17.99
CA ARG A 93 5.38 -10.49 -17.21
C ARG A 93 4.20 -10.83 -16.31
N SER A 94 3.02 -11.03 -16.90
CA SER A 94 1.79 -11.35 -16.16
C SER A 94 1.89 -12.59 -15.28
N GLU A 95 2.70 -13.58 -15.67
CA GLU A 95 2.99 -14.75 -14.83
C GLU A 95 3.69 -14.36 -13.52
N LEU A 96 4.68 -13.46 -13.59
CA LEU A 96 5.35 -12.94 -12.40
C LEU A 96 4.34 -12.21 -11.51
N ALA A 97 3.53 -11.31 -12.08
CA ALA A 97 2.50 -10.59 -11.34
C ALA A 97 1.53 -11.55 -10.61
N SER A 98 1.12 -12.64 -11.27
CA SER A 98 0.17 -13.61 -10.70
C SER A 98 0.73 -14.43 -9.53
N ARG A 99 2.06 -14.54 -9.39
CA ARG A 99 2.71 -15.26 -8.29
C ARG A 99 2.84 -14.41 -7.01
N ILE A 100 2.82 -13.09 -7.13
CA ILE A 100 3.09 -12.20 -5.99
C ILE A 100 1.85 -12.10 -5.07
N LYS A 101 2.01 -12.58 -3.83
CA LYS A 101 0.97 -12.53 -2.79
C LYS A 101 0.96 -11.20 -2.05
N ALA A 102 2.13 -10.60 -1.85
CA ALA A 102 2.29 -9.29 -1.24
C ALA A 102 3.63 -8.66 -1.63
N VAL A 103 3.70 -7.33 -1.57
CA VAL A 103 4.90 -6.55 -1.82
C VAL A 103 5.30 -5.79 -0.54
N ILE A 104 6.59 -5.76 -0.26
CA ILE A 104 7.23 -4.83 0.66
C ILE A 104 7.97 -3.81 -0.22
N HIS A 105 7.32 -2.67 -0.47
CA HIS A 105 7.91 -1.57 -1.21
C HIS A 105 8.67 -0.67 -0.25
N MET A 106 9.94 -0.40 -0.54
CA MET A 106 10.82 0.41 0.29
C MET A 106 11.43 1.49 -0.57
N ASP A 107 11.07 2.73 -0.29
CA ASP A 107 11.59 3.90 -1.02
C ASP A 107 11.92 4.98 -0.01
N MET A 108 13.03 5.69 -0.19
CA MET A 108 13.46 6.73 0.75
C MET A 108 13.42 6.26 2.22
N VAL A 109 14.15 5.21 2.58
CA VAL A 109 14.04 4.59 3.92
C VAL A 109 15.21 4.93 4.86
N GLY A 110 16.11 5.80 4.42
CA GLY A 110 17.38 6.06 5.09
C GLY A 110 17.52 7.46 5.68
N GLY A 111 16.57 8.38 5.46
CA GLY A 111 16.72 9.79 5.80
C GLY A 111 16.97 10.04 7.29
N GLY A 112 18.13 10.61 7.62
CA GLY A 112 18.46 11.05 8.98
C GLY A 112 17.66 12.30 9.40
N PRO A 113 17.82 12.77 10.65
CA PRO A 113 17.08 13.93 11.18
C PRO A 113 17.22 15.23 10.37
N GLU A 114 18.25 15.36 9.54
CA GLU A 114 18.47 16.53 8.69
C GLU A 114 17.52 16.61 7.49
N THR A 115 16.96 15.48 7.05
CA THR A 115 15.95 15.43 5.98
C THR A 115 14.61 16.06 6.41
N LYS A 116 14.37 16.12 7.73
CA LYS A 116 13.10 16.51 8.37
C LYS A 116 11.93 15.58 8.01
N ALA A 117 12.22 14.44 7.40
CA ALA A 117 11.22 13.46 7.05
C ALA A 117 10.70 12.68 8.25
N ILE A 118 9.46 12.24 8.13
CA ILE A 118 8.83 11.27 9.02
C ILE A 118 8.89 9.92 8.30
N PHE A 119 9.37 8.90 9.01
CA PHE A 119 9.35 7.55 8.48
C PHE A 119 7.94 6.98 8.63
N HIS A 120 7.37 6.52 7.54
CA HIS A 120 6.03 5.96 7.48
C HIS A 120 6.08 4.45 7.26
N VAL A 121 5.19 3.75 7.96
CA VAL A 121 4.76 2.39 7.64
C VAL A 121 3.36 2.53 7.06
N THR A 122 3.31 2.59 5.74
CA THR A 122 2.14 2.96 4.96
C THR A 122 1.38 1.71 4.52
N ARG A 123 0.08 1.69 4.79
CA ARG A 123 -0.86 0.65 4.34
C ARG A 123 -1.35 0.90 2.90
N GLY A 124 -1.95 -0.12 2.30
CA GLY A 124 -2.53 -0.01 0.95
C GLY A 124 -3.89 0.70 0.92
N PRO A 125 -4.44 0.93 -0.30
CA PRO A 125 -5.67 1.69 -0.51
C PRO A 125 -6.88 1.01 0.11
N ALA A 126 -7.94 1.78 0.40
CA ALA A 126 -9.14 1.23 1.04
C ALA A 126 -9.90 0.26 0.11
N SER A 127 -9.74 0.44 -1.20
CA SER A 127 -10.21 -0.45 -2.27
C SER A 127 -9.54 -1.83 -2.29
N LEU A 128 -8.42 -2.01 -1.57
CA LEU A 128 -7.72 -3.29 -1.42
C LEU A 128 -7.38 -3.59 0.06
N PRO A 129 -8.37 -3.91 0.91
CA PRO A 129 -8.15 -4.31 2.30
C PRO A 129 -7.29 -5.58 2.38
N SER A 130 -6.25 -5.56 3.22
CA SER A 130 -5.39 -6.71 3.43
C SER A 130 -4.76 -6.73 4.82
N PHE A 131 -4.80 -7.89 5.50
CA PHE A 131 -4.17 -8.07 6.82
C PHE A 131 -2.65 -7.89 6.78
N VAL A 132 -2.03 -7.96 5.59
CA VAL A 132 -0.57 -7.77 5.44
C VAL A 132 -0.13 -6.40 5.96
N TYR A 133 -1.01 -5.39 5.90
CA TYR A 133 -0.70 -4.06 6.41
C TYR A 133 -0.56 -4.05 7.93
N ASP A 134 -1.41 -4.80 8.63
CA ASP A 134 -1.38 -4.94 10.09
C ASP A 134 -0.12 -5.69 10.56
N VAL A 135 0.42 -6.61 9.74
CA VAL A 135 1.73 -7.25 9.99
C VAL A 135 2.86 -6.23 9.99
N ALA A 136 2.90 -5.36 8.97
CA ALA A 136 3.91 -4.30 8.90
C ALA A 136 3.77 -3.28 10.02
N GLU A 137 2.53 -2.87 10.33
CA GLU A 137 2.21 -1.97 11.44
C GLU A 137 2.73 -2.54 12.77
N HIS A 138 2.50 -3.84 13.02
CA HIS A 138 3.00 -4.51 14.22
C HIS A 138 4.53 -4.47 14.34
N PHE A 139 5.25 -4.78 13.26
CA PHE A 139 6.71 -4.71 13.27
C PHE A 139 7.23 -3.27 13.38
N GLY A 140 6.55 -2.30 12.77
CA GLY A 140 6.84 -0.88 12.93
C GLY A 140 6.70 -0.42 14.39
N GLU A 141 5.62 -0.82 15.05
CA GLU A 141 5.37 -0.55 16.47
C GLU A 141 6.40 -1.21 17.38
N PHE A 142 6.76 -2.47 17.10
CA PHE A 142 7.81 -3.17 17.83
C PHE A 142 9.15 -2.42 17.73
N VAL A 143 9.54 -1.97 16.54
CA VAL A 143 10.78 -1.19 16.37
C VAL A 143 10.68 0.17 17.07
N ASN A 144 9.52 0.83 17.04
CA ASN A 144 9.28 2.06 17.79
C ASN A 144 9.46 1.86 19.30
N GLU A 145 8.88 0.80 19.86
CA GLU A 145 9.02 0.46 21.28
C GLU A 145 10.49 0.24 21.65
N GLN A 146 11.19 -0.64 20.92
CA GLN A 146 12.57 -1.02 21.24
C GLN A 146 13.54 0.16 21.07
N SER A 147 13.41 0.93 19.99
CA SER A 147 14.25 2.12 19.75
C SER A 147 13.97 3.24 20.76
N THR A 148 12.72 3.40 21.19
CA THR A 148 12.35 4.40 22.22
C THR A 148 12.92 4.06 23.59
N ARG A 149 12.81 2.79 24.02
CA ARG A 149 13.42 2.32 25.27
C ARG A 149 14.91 2.59 25.27
N PHE A 150 15.61 2.21 24.19
CA PHE A 150 17.03 2.46 24.06
C PHE A 150 17.36 3.97 24.13
N ALA A 151 16.64 4.82 23.40
CA ALA A 151 16.88 6.25 23.39
C ALA A 151 16.65 6.93 24.74
N LYS A 152 15.81 6.36 25.62
CA LYS A 152 15.61 6.82 27.00
C LYS A 152 16.73 6.39 27.96
N GLY A 153 17.68 5.57 27.51
CA GLY A 153 18.69 4.94 28.37
C GLY A 153 18.17 3.73 29.14
N GLU A 154 16.99 3.22 28.79
CA GLU A 154 16.45 1.97 29.35
C GLU A 154 17.07 0.75 28.66
N SER A 155 16.99 -0.42 29.31
CA SER A 155 17.37 -1.67 28.66
C SER A 155 16.38 -2.01 27.54
N ALA A 156 16.88 -2.16 26.31
CA ALA A 156 16.16 -2.65 25.15
C ALA A 156 16.73 -4.00 24.72
N ALA A 157 15.87 -5.01 24.54
CA ALA A 157 16.31 -6.34 24.10
C ALA A 157 16.86 -6.31 22.68
N TYR A 158 16.28 -5.45 21.83
CA TYR A 158 16.66 -5.30 20.43
C TYR A 158 16.88 -3.81 20.09
N PRO A 159 18.02 -3.22 20.46
CA PRO A 159 18.25 -1.77 20.26
C PRO A 159 18.37 -1.36 18.79
N MET A 160 18.67 -2.31 17.89
CA MET A 160 18.72 -2.13 16.43
C MET A 160 19.55 -0.92 15.99
N LEU A 161 20.81 -0.86 16.43
CA LEU A 161 21.74 0.22 16.10
C LEU A 161 22.76 -0.22 15.05
N ALA A 162 23.20 0.74 14.24
CA ALA A 162 24.43 0.67 13.47
C ALA A 162 25.56 1.40 14.21
N PRO A 163 26.83 0.95 14.10
CA PRO A 163 27.95 1.60 14.79
C PRO A 163 28.12 3.09 14.48
N GLU A 164 27.85 3.49 13.23
CA GLU A 164 27.99 4.87 12.73
C GLU A 164 26.65 5.59 12.60
N GLY A 165 25.57 4.98 13.08
CA GLY A 165 24.23 5.55 12.97
C GLY A 165 23.77 6.32 14.20
N GLY A 166 22.64 6.99 14.03
CA GLY A 166 21.92 7.70 15.07
C GLY A 166 21.47 6.77 16.21
N LYS A 167 21.10 7.39 17.34
CA LYS A 167 20.56 6.72 18.54
C LYS A 167 19.14 7.16 18.88
N GLU A 168 18.58 8.03 18.07
CA GLU A 168 17.24 8.58 18.18
C GLU A 168 16.19 7.45 18.08
N PRO A 169 15.02 7.62 18.70
CA PRO A 169 13.90 6.70 18.49
C PRO A 169 13.43 6.79 17.04
N LEU A 170 13.00 5.66 16.44
CA LEU A 170 12.53 5.66 15.04
C LEU A 170 11.29 6.53 14.85
N ARG A 171 10.33 6.42 15.79
CA ARG A 171 9.04 7.15 15.76
C ARG A 171 8.31 7.03 14.42
N ALA A 172 8.32 5.83 13.84
CA ALA A 172 7.60 5.52 12.62
C ALA A 172 6.11 5.86 12.78
N MET A 173 5.53 6.52 11.78
CA MET A 173 4.11 6.79 11.70
C MET A 173 3.40 5.66 10.96
N MET A 174 2.37 5.07 11.58
CA MET A 174 1.50 4.11 10.90
C MET A 174 0.54 4.91 10.03
N ALA A 175 0.74 4.88 8.71
CA ALA A 175 0.19 5.85 7.79
C ALA A 175 -0.87 5.24 6.88
N GLU A 176 -1.92 6.00 6.56
CA GLU A 176 -2.87 5.62 5.52
C GLU A 176 -2.25 5.71 4.13
N PHE A 177 -2.89 5.07 3.15
CA PHE A 177 -2.40 5.07 1.77
C PHE A 177 -2.28 6.50 1.23
N SER A 178 -1.08 6.82 0.73
CA SER A 178 -0.82 7.94 -0.16
C SER A 178 -0.20 7.42 -1.45
N MET A 179 -0.45 8.12 -2.54
CA MET A 179 0.21 7.87 -3.83
C MET A 179 1.65 8.43 -3.83
N GLY A 180 2.45 8.03 -4.82
CA GLY A 180 3.75 8.67 -5.08
C GLY A 180 4.94 7.75 -5.30
N SER A 181 4.76 6.42 -5.33
CA SER A 181 5.84 5.47 -5.66
C SER A 181 5.25 4.14 -6.16
N ASP A 182 6.07 3.13 -6.46
CA ASP A 182 5.68 1.90 -7.17
C ASP A 182 4.55 1.09 -6.51
N HIS A 183 4.36 1.21 -5.20
CA HIS A 183 3.31 0.49 -4.45
C HIS A 183 1.90 0.76 -5.01
N GLN A 184 1.66 1.93 -5.60
CA GLN A 184 0.39 2.24 -6.26
C GLN A 184 0.16 1.41 -7.53
N ILE A 185 1.23 0.98 -8.21
CA ILE A 185 1.09 0.13 -9.40
C ILE A 185 0.72 -1.28 -9.00
N TYR A 186 1.35 -1.83 -7.95
CA TYR A 186 1.00 -3.14 -7.43
C TYR A 186 -0.44 -3.20 -6.89
N THR A 187 -0.87 -2.14 -6.21
CA THR A 187 -2.20 -2.10 -5.55
C THR A 187 -3.35 -1.70 -6.47
N ASP A 188 -3.07 -1.19 -7.66
CA ASP A 188 -4.08 -0.90 -8.68
C ASP A 188 -4.97 -2.13 -8.94
N SER A 189 -6.29 -1.94 -9.08
CA SER A 189 -7.25 -3.05 -9.09
C SER A 189 -7.14 -4.00 -10.28
N SER A 190 -6.39 -3.63 -11.34
CA SER A 190 -6.06 -4.53 -12.43
C SER A 190 -4.96 -5.56 -12.10
N TYR A 191 -4.21 -5.33 -11.02
CA TYR A 191 -3.23 -6.26 -10.45
C TYR A 191 -3.66 -6.78 -9.08
N GLY A 192 -4.16 -5.90 -8.22
CA GLY A 192 -4.74 -6.22 -6.91
C GLY A 192 -3.73 -6.88 -5.97
N ILE A 193 -2.46 -6.47 -5.98
CA ILE A 193 -1.40 -7.01 -5.12
C ILE A 193 -1.22 -6.07 -3.92
N PRO A 194 -1.55 -6.49 -2.69
CA PRO A 194 -1.31 -5.70 -1.49
C PRO A 194 0.18 -5.34 -1.35
N ALA A 195 0.45 -4.06 -1.17
CA ALA A 195 1.80 -3.54 -1.00
C ALA A 195 1.88 -2.76 0.32
N ILE A 196 2.81 -3.15 1.18
CA ILE A 196 3.29 -2.33 2.29
C ILE A 196 4.25 -1.31 1.70
N TYR A 197 4.15 -0.05 2.11
CA TYR A 197 5.07 1.00 1.69
C TYR A 197 5.82 1.55 2.90
N LEU A 198 7.15 1.42 2.90
CA LEU A 198 8.03 1.99 3.91
C LEU A 198 8.73 3.20 3.28
N ASN A 199 8.55 4.39 3.85
CA ASN A 199 9.08 5.60 3.23
C ASN A 199 9.26 6.81 4.15
N ASP A 200 10.21 7.66 3.78
CA ASP A 200 10.40 8.98 4.34
C ASP A 200 9.62 10.01 3.57
N TRP A 201 8.76 10.73 4.30
CA TRP A 201 8.00 11.83 3.74
C TRP A 201 7.62 12.84 4.83
N PRO A 202 7.40 14.13 4.51
CA PRO A 202 8.04 14.85 3.41
C PRO A 202 9.55 14.97 3.63
N ASP A 203 10.36 14.80 2.59
CA ASP A 203 11.81 15.02 2.65
C ASP A 203 12.17 16.36 1.97
N ARG A 204 12.92 17.23 2.64
CA ARG A 204 13.27 18.54 2.09
C ARG A 204 14.37 18.51 1.01
N TYR A 205 15.08 17.39 0.88
CA TYR A 205 16.19 17.23 -0.05
C TYR A 205 15.85 16.42 -1.30
N ILE A 206 14.66 15.81 -1.34
CA ILE A 206 14.17 15.09 -2.51
C ILE A 206 14.34 15.92 -3.79
N HIS A 207 14.84 15.31 -4.85
CA HIS A 207 15.13 15.95 -6.14
C HIS A 207 16.06 17.16 -6.08
N THR A 208 16.90 17.30 -5.05
CA THR A 208 17.91 18.36 -4.95
C THR A 208 19.33 17.80 -4.97
N ASN A 209 20.30 18.68 -5.23
CA ASN A 209 21.73 18.34 -5.11
C ASN A 209 22.20 18.07 -3.67
N PHE A 210 21.31 18.24 -2.68
CA PHE A 210 21.58 17.93 -1.28
C PHE A 210 21.12 16.52 -0.88
N ASP A 211 20.46 15.75 -1.75
CA ASP A 211 20.19 14.34 -1.47
C ASP A 211 21.46 13.49 -1.57
N THR A 212 22.28 13.57 -0.51
CA THR A 212 23.64 13.02 -0.44
C THR A 212 23.74 11.96 0.65
N PRO A 213 24.71 11.03 0.57
CA PRO A 213 24.87 9.97 1.58
C PRO A 213 25.06 10.50 3.01
N ALA A 214 25.54 11.74 3.18
CA ALA A 214 25.69 12.38 4.49
C ALA A 214 24.34 12.62 5.21
N ASN A 215 23.23 12.63 4.48
CA ASN A 215 21.88 12.77 5.03
C ASN A 215 21.22 11.42 5.35
N VAL A 216 21.90 10.30 5.10
CA VAL A 216 21.38 8.95 5.35
C VAL A 216 21.89 8.46 6.71
N ASP A 217 20.99 7.92 7.54
CA ASP A 217 21.30 7.29 8.81
C ASP A 217 21.36 5.75 8.70
N PRO A 218 22.54 5.13 8.88
CA PRO A 218 22.68 3.67 8.88
C PRO A 218 21.84 2.95 9.94
N THR A 219 21.57 3.57 11.10
CA THR A 219 20.71 2.97 12.12
C THR A 219 19.27 2.87 11.61
N LYS A 220 18.76 3.93 11.00
CA LYS A 220 17.43 3.93 10.37
C LYS A 220 17.33 2.92 9.22
N LEU A 221 18.31 2.85 8.32
CA LEU A 221 18.36 1.84 7.26
C LEU A 221 18.23 0.42 7.82
N LYS A 222 18.98 0.10 8.87
CA LYS A 222 18.91 -1.21 9.54
C LYS A 222 17.51 -1.50 10.09
N ARG A 223 16.85 -0.50 10.67
CA ARG A 223 15.50 -0.61 11.23
C ARG A 223 14.44 -0.79 10.14
N ALA A 224 14.53 -0.03 9.05
CA ALA A 224 13.65 -0.20 7.90
C ALA A 224 13.82 -1.59 7.26
N ALA A 225 15.06 -2.03 7.05
CA ALA A 225 15.38 -3.37 6.56
C ALA A 225 14.84 -4.46 7.49
N PHE A 226 14.91 -4.27 8.82
CA PHE A 226 14.31 -5.20 9.77
C PHE A 226 12.78 -5.28 9.63
N ILE A 227 12.07 -4.15 9.55
CA ILE A 227 10.61 -4.12 9.39
C ILE A 227 10.21 -4.87 8.12
N GLY A 228 10.89 -4.58 7.00
CA GLY A 228 10.65 -5.26 5.74
C GLY A 228 10.96 -6.75 5.80
N ALA A 229 12.13 -7.14 6.31
CA ALA A 229 12.55 -8.53 6.44
C ALA A 229 11.61 -9.34 7.35
N ALA A 230 11.27 -8.83 8.53
CA ALA A 230 10.39 -9.51 9.48
C ALA A 230 8.99 -9.71 8.88
N SER A 231 8.45 -8.68 8.23
CA SER A 231 7.17 -8.75 7.52
C SER A 231 7.19 -9.82 6.42
N ALA A 232 8.20 -9.78 5.54
CA ALA A 232 8.29 -10.73 4.44
C ALA A 232 8.50 -12.18 4.92
N TYR A 233 9.37 -12.39 5.90
CA TYR A 233 9.64 -13.72 6.43
C TYR A 233 8.41 -14.30 7.14
N PHE A 234 7.66 -13.49 7.89
CA PHE A 234 6.40 -13.90 8.48
C PHE A 234 5.40 -14.31 7.39
N LEU A 235 5.11 -13.42 6.43
CA LEU A 235 4.18 -13.67 5.33
C LEU A 235 4.56 -14.89 4.47
N ALA A 236 5.86 -15.08 4.21
CA ALA A 236 6.35 -16.18 3.39
C ALA A 236 6.13 -17.55 4.05
N ASN A 237 5.95 -17.61 5.37
CA ASN A 237 5.81 -18.85 6.15
C ASN A 237 4.39 -19.09 6.67
N LEU A 238 3.44 -18.20 6.38
CA LEU A 238 2.08 -18.30 6.91
C LEU A 238 1.36 -19.59 6.54
N THR A 239 0.68 -20.16 7.54
CA THR A 239 -0.20 -21.31 7.46
C THR A 239 -1.52 -21.03 8.17
N SER A 240 -2.49 -21.94 8.02
CA SER A 240 -3.78 -21.83 8.73
C SER A 240 -3.66 -21.88 10.26
N ARG A 241 -2.52 -22.30 10.82
CA ARG A 241 -2.27 -22.29 12.27
C ARG A 241 -2.07 -20.89 12.82
N ASP A 242 -1.65 -19.96 11.96
CA ASP A 242 -1.34 -18.58 12.34
C ASP A 242 -2.59 -17.68 12.38
N ALA A 243 -3.73 -18.20 11.90
CA ALA A 243 -4.99 -17.47 11.77
C ALA A 243 -5.48 -16.84 13.08
N GLY A 244 -5.33 -17.53 14.21
CA GLY A 244 -5.74 -17.00 15.52
C GLY A 244 -4.87 -15.82 15.98
N ALA A 245 -3.55 -15.90 15.77
CA ALA A 245 -2.64 -14.82 16.12
C ALA A 245 -2.88 -13.58 15.25
N ILE A 246 -3.11 -13.78 13.94
CA ILE A 246 -3.48 -12.69 13.03
C ILE A 246 -4.83 -12.09 13.43
N LEU A 247 -5.82 -12.91 13.79
CA LEU A 247 -7.13 -12.41 14.20
C LEU A 247 -7.02 -11.53 15.46
N HIS A 248 -6.25 -11.94 16.48
CA HIS A 248 -6.02 -11.11 17.68
C HIS A 248 -5.33 -9.78 17.34
N LEU A 249 -4.35 -9.81 16.43
CA LEU A 249 -3.70 -8.60 15.93
C LEU A 249 -4.71 -7.66 15.27
N LEU A 250 -5.51 -8.19 14.35
CA LEU A 250 -6.57 -7.43 13.66
C LEU A 250 -7.58 -6.86 14.64
N GLN A 251 -8.00 -7.61 15.66
CA GLN A 251 -8.93 -7.13 16.69
C GLN A 251 -8.36 -5.91 17.43
N SER A 252 -7.10 -5.96 17.86
CA SER A 252 -6.43 -4.84 18.54
C SER A 252 -6.33 -3.60 17.64
N HIS A 253 -5.86 -3.77 16.41
CA HIS A 253 -5.72 -2.66 15.47
C HIS A 253 -7.08 -2.10 15.04
N SER A 254 -8.10 -2.95 14.96
CA SER A 254 -9.49 -2.56 14.66
C SER A 254 -10.02 -1.56 15.68
N LEU A 255 -9.70 -1.72 16.97
CA LEU A 255 -10.11 -0.76 18.01
C LEU A 255 -9.44 0.60 17.83
N ARG A 256 -8.16 0.64 17.46
CA ARG A 256 -7.43 1.90 17.18
C ARG A 256 -7.99 2.61 15.94
N ARG A 257 -8.18 1.88 14.84
CA ARG A 257 -8.83 2.42 13.64
C ARG A 257 -10.26 2.89 13.92
N SER A 258 -10.99 2.17 14.77
CA SER A 258 -12.33 2.58 15.21
C SER A 258 -12.31 3.90 15.97
N ASN A 259 -11.31 4.13 16.84
CA ASN A 259 -11.15 5.43 17.51
C ASN A 259 -10.92 6.56 16.48
N THR A 260 -9.97 6.40 15.56
CA THR A 260 -9.72 7.37 14.50
C THR A 260 -10.97 7.62 13.64
N MET A 261 -11.72 6.55 13.30
CA MET A 261 -12.98 6.66 12.58
C MET A 261 -14.03 7.45 13.38
N LEU A 262 -14.16 7.24 14.69
CA LEU A 262 -15.09 7.99 15.55
C LEU A 262 -14.75 9.49 15.61
N GLU A 263 -13.47 9.84 15.69
CA GLU A 263 -13.01 11.23 15.63
C GLU A 263 -13.40 11.89 14.30
N ARG A 264 -13.22 11.17 13.19
CA ARG A 264 -13.61 11.63 11.85
C ARG A 264 -15.13 11.76 11.73
N ARG A 265 -15.86 10.78 12.24
CA ARG A 265 -17.33 10.73 12.24
C ARG A 265 -17.94 11.96 12.92
N ALA A 266 -17.31 12.46 13.99
CA ALA A 266 -17.80 13.62 14.73
C ALA A 266 -17.80 14.92 13.91
N GLN A 267 -17.07 14.97 12.79
CA GLN A 267 -16.94 16.15 11.93
C GLN A 267 -17.86 16.10 10.69
N LEU A 268 -18.65 15.04 10.54
CA LEU A 268 -19.45 14.78 9.35
C LEU A 268 -20.94 15.03 9.58
N SER A 269 -21.70 15.23 8.49
CA SER A 269 -23.17 15.19 8.54
C SER A 269 -23.65 13.81 8.97
N THR A 270 -24.91 13.70 9.42
CA THR A 270 -25.49 12.43 9.86
C THR A 270 -25.41 11.34 8.79
N GLU A 271 -25.63 11.69 7.52
CA GLU A 271 -25.56 10.76 6.39
C GLU A 271 -24.14 10.26 6.13
N GLU A 272 -23.16 11.18 6.10
CA GLU A 272 -21.75 10.85 5.85
C GLU A 272 -21.12 10.12 7.05
N ALA A 273 -21.53 10.46 8.27
CA ALA A 273 -21.16 9.75 9.49
C ALA A 273 -21.65 8.29 9.47
N ALA A 274 -22.91 8.07 9.07
CA ALA A 274 -23.46 6.73 8.92
C ALA A 274 -22.75 5.96 7.79
N ASN A 275 -22.45 6.64 6.68
CA ASN A 275 -21.69 6.08 5.56
C ASN A 275 -20.29 5.60 5.99
N LEU A 276 -19.52 6.48 6.62
CA LEU A 276 -18.20 6.17 7.15
C LEU A 276 -18.24 4.96 8.08
N THR A 277 -19.20 4.91 8.99
CA THR A 277 -19.28 3.81 9.98
C THR A 277 -19.65 2.47 9.31
N ARG A 278 -20.51 2.45 8.29
CA ARG A 278 -20.81 1.23 7.50
C ARG A 278 -19.59 0.73 6.74
N HIS A 279 -18.88 1.64 6.07
CA HIS A 279 -17.67 1.29 5.32
C HIS A 279 -16.55 0.81 6.24
N HIS A 280 -16.39 1.41 7.41
CA HIS A 280 -15.45 0.94 8.43
C HIS A 280 -15.71 -0.52 8.81
N LEU A 281 -16.96 -0.89 9.14
CA LEU A 281 -17.28 -2.28 9.48
C LEU A 281 -17.07 -3.25 8.32
N ALA A 282 -17.38 -2.84 7.09
CA ALA A 282 -17.12 -3.64 5.89
C ALA A 282 -15.61 -3.82 5.64
N TYR A 283 -14.83 -2.77 5.85
CA TYR A 283 -13.38 -2.78 5.74
C TYR A 283 -12.74 -3.74 6.76
N GLU A 284 -13.14 -3.66 8.04
CA GLU A 284 -12.64 -4.57 9.09
C GLU A 284 -13.00 -6.03 8.81
N ARG A 285 -14.17 -6.30 8.23
CA ARG A 285 -14.53 -7.65 7.73
C ARG A 285 -13.60 -8.09 6.61
N ALA A 286 -13.38 -7.23 5.61
CA ALA A 286 -12.53 -7.52 4.46
C ALA A 286 -11.07 -7.78 4.86
N LEU A 287 -10.55 -7.11 5.91
CA LEU A 287 -9.24 -7.41 6.48
C LEU A 287 -9.16 -8.86 6.97
N VAL A 288 -10.18 -9.36 7.68
CA VAL A 288 -10.23 -10.76 8.11
C VAL A 288 -10.28 -11.70 6.91
N ASP A 289 -11.17 -11.42 5.95
CA ASP A 289 -11.37 -12.27 4.77
C ASP A 289 -10.11 -12.33 3.88
N SER A 290 -9.30 -11.27 3.88
CA SER A 290 -8.04 -11.22 3.12
C SER A 290 -7.00 -12.28 3.54
N MET A 291 -7.12 -12.90 4.72
CA MET A 291 -6.29 -14.05 5.11
C MET A 291 -6.43 -15.23 4.14
N GLU A 292 -7.59 -15.39 3.49
CA GLU A 292 -7.85 -16.42 2.46
C GLU A 292 -6.88 -16.34 1.28
N ARG A 293 -6.25 -15.18 1.07
CA ARG A 293 -5.19 -15.05 0.09
C ARG A 293 -4.01 -15.97 0.40
N PHE A 294 -3.73 -16.28 1.66
CA PHE A 294 -2.54 -17.08 2.06
C PHE A 294 -2.88 -18.49 2.50
N PHE A 295 -4.04 -18.68 3.14
CA PHE A 295 -4.48 -19.98 3.65
C PHE A 295 -5.99 -19.96 3.91
N ARG A 296 -6.59 -21.15 3.93
CA ARG A 296 -8.00 -21.29 4.30
C ARG A 296 -8.25 -20.96 5.77
N ILE A 297 -9.16 -20.04 6.05
CA ILE A 297 -9.59 -19.72 7.41
C ILE A 297 -10.56 -20.81 7.91
N SER A 298 -10.35 -21.27 9.15
CA SER A 298 -11.24 -22.25 9.79
C SER A 298 -12.60 -21.64 10.16
N ASP A 299 -13.64 -22.47 10.25
CA ASP A 299 -14.97 -22.01 10.66
C ASP A 299 -14.97 -21.44 12.08
N SER A 300 -14.15 -22.00 12.98
CA SER A 300 -13.96 -21.48 14.33
C SER A 300 -13.44 -20.04 14.32
N THR A 301 -12.39 -19.77 13.54
CA THR A 301 -11.81 -18.42 13.40
C THR A 301 -12.79 -17.45 12.75
N ARG A 302 -13.56 -17.88 11.74
CA ARG A 302 -14.63 -17.06 11.15
C ARG A 302 -15.72 -16.70 12.15
N ASN A 303 -16.15 -17.67 12.95
CA ASN A 303 -17.17 -17.45 13.97
C ASN A 303 -16.68 -16.45 15.03
N GLU A 304 -15.44 -16.59 15.48
CA GLU A 304 -14.82 -15.65 16.41
C GLU A 304 -14.77 -14.23 15.83
N ALA A 305 -14.28 -14.07 14.58
CA ALA A 305 -14.27 -12.79 13.89
C ALA A 305 -15.68 -12.21 13.65
N THR A 306 -16.68 -13.07 13.50
CA THR A 306 -18.09 -12.66 13.35
C THR A 306 -18.62 -12.10 14.65
N VAL A 307 -18.38 -12.80 15.76
CA VAL A 307 -18.77 -12.34 17.10
C VAL A 307 -18.08 -11.02 17.45
N PHE A 308 -16.77 -10.91 17.21
CA PHE A 308 -16.03 -9.68 17.46
C PHE A 308 -16.61 -8.49 16.70
N LEU A 309 -16.81 -8.61 15.38
CA LEU A 309 -17.32 -7.50 14.58
C LEU A 309 -18.80 -7.18 14.85
N ALA A 310 -19.60 -8.15 15.29
CA ALA A 310 -20.95 -7.89 15.79
C ALA A 310 -20.92 -7.04 17.07
N ASN A 311 -19.98 -7.32 17.99
CA ASN A 311 -19.77 -6.52 19.19
C ASN A 311 -19.20 -5.14 18.86
N LEU A 312 -18.26 -5.04 17.91
CA LEU A 312 -17.75 -3.77 17.42
C LEU A 312 -18.89 -2.91 16.85
N LYS A 313 -19.77 -3.50 16.02
CA LYS A 313 -20.96 -2.80 15.50
C LYS A 313 -21.84 -2.25 16.62
N LYS A 314 -22.07 -3.02 17.69
CA LYS A 314 -22.83 -2.53 18.86
C LYS A 314 -22.15 -1.35 19.54
N LEU A 315 -20.82 -1.41 19.70
CA LEU A 315 -20.03 -0.33 20.29
C LEU A 315 -20.08 0.96 19.46
N LEU A 316 -20.04 0.84 18.13
CA LEU A 316 -20.09 1.99 17.22
C LEU A 316 -21.48 2.62 17.12
N GLY A 317 -22.53 1.92 17.57
CA GLY A 317 -23.89 2.40 17.61
C GLY A 317 -24.69 2.13 16.33
N GLU A 318 -25.99 2.43 16.39
CA GLU A 318 -26.88 2.31 15.23
C GLU A 318 -26.54 3.36 14.17
N MET A 319 -26.75 2.98 12.91
CA MET A 319 -26.51 3.83 11.75
C MET A 319 -27.70 3.72 10.81
N LYS A 320 -28.04 4.83 10.14
CA LYS A 320 -29.00 4.81 9.04
C LYS A 320 -28.55 3.82 7.97
N LEU A 321 -29.50 3.15 7.31
CA LEU A 321 -29.20 2.33 6.13
C LEU A 321 -28.82 3.22 4.94
N THR A 322 -28.07 2.65 3.99
CA THR A 322 -27.77 3.33 2.73
C THR A 322 -29.07 3.54 1.95
N GLU A 323 -29.32 4.77 1.50
CA GLU A 323 -30.44 5.05 0.60
C GLU A 323 -30.25 4.31 -0.73
N PRO A 324 -31.31 3.74 -1.34
CA PRO A 324 -31.20 3.10 -2.64
C PRO A 324 -30.63 4.06 -3.68
N ALA A 325 -29.79 3.53 -4.58
CA ALA A 325 -29.25 4.33 -5.67
C ALA A 325 -30.36 4.90 -6.57
N GLN A 326 -30.21 6.16 -6.98
CA GLN A 326 -31.19 6.87 -7.82
C GLN A 326 -30.52 7.44 -9.08
N GLY A 327 -31.29 7.59 -10.16
CA GLY A 327 -30.80 8.15 -11.42
C GLY A 327 -29.53 7.46 -11.92
N GLU A 328 -28.54 8.26 -12.32
CA GLU A 328 -27.22 7.77 -12.73
C GLU A 328 -26.40 7.15 -11.60
N GLY A 329 -26.78 7.34 -10.33
CA GLY A 329 -26.17 6.64 -9.20
C GLY A 329 -26.31 5.11 -9.28
N ARG A 330 -27.27 4.60 -10.07
CA ARG A 330 -27.50 3.16 -10.30
C ARG A 330 -26.55 2.53 -11.32
N LEU A 331 -25.80 3.34 -12.07
CA LEU A 331 -24.92 2.84 -13.11
C LEU A 331 -23.87 1.92 -12.50
N VAL A 332 -23.66 0.75 -13.12
CA VAL A 332 -22.59 -0.18 -12.77
C VAL A 332 -21.60 -0.19 -13.92
N PHE A 333 -20.32 -0.05 -13.61
CA PHE A 333 -19.25 -0.08 -14.60
C PHE A 333 -18.31 -1.24 -14.33
N GLN A 334 -17.70 -1.77 -15.38
CA GLN A 334 -16.68 -2.81 -15.30
C GLN A 334 -15.38 -2.34 -15.95
N ARG A 335 -14.25 -2.50 -15.24
CA ARG A 335 -12.92 -2.15 -15.72
C ARG A 335 -12.48 -3.03 -16.89
N ASN A 336 -11.90 -2.40 -17.90
CA ASN A 336 -11.33 -3.08 -19.06
C ASN A 336 -10.02 -3.78 -18.69
N GLN A 337 -10.04 -5.11 -18.63
CA GLN A 337 -8.89 -5.92 -18.23
C GLN A 337 -7.70 -5.90 -19.23
N LYS A 338 -7.90 -5.31 -20.42
CA LYS A 338 -6.83 -5.14 -21.42
C LYS A 338 -5.98 -3.89 -21.18
N VAL A 339 -6.47 -2.93 -20.38
CA VAL A 339 -5.74 -1.71 -20.03
C VAL A 339 -5.48 -1.75 -18.53
N LYS A 340 -4.25 -2.07 -18.15
CA LYS A 340 -3.85 -2.30 -16.76
C LYS A 340 -2.95 -1.20 -16.22
N GLY A 341 -3.05 -0.98 -14.92
CA GLY A 341 -2.35 0.08 -14.18
C GLY A 341 -3.18 1.36 -14.03
N PRO A 342 -2.70 2.29 -13.19
CA PRO A 342 -3.34 3.58 -13.02
C PRO A 342 -3.28 4.40 -14.30
N MET A 343 -4.10 5.45 -14.35
CA MET A 343 -4.18 6.32 -15.52
C MET A 343 -2.96 7.22 -15.70
N SER A 344 -2.24 7.51 -14.61
CA SER A 344 -1.05 8.33 -14.64
C SER A 344 0.16 7.49 -14.24
N ALA A 345 1.20 7.52 -15.08
CA ALA A 345 2.52 7.03 -14.79
C ALA A 345 3.50 8.21 -14.94
N PHE A 346 4.57 8.27 -14.15
CA PHE A 346 5.49 9.41 -14.22
C PHE A 346 5.99 9.64 -15.65
N GLY A 347 5.77 10.84 -16.21
CA GLY A 347 6.16 11.14 -17.59
C GLY A 347 5.12 10.80 -18.66
N TYR A 348 4.07 10.03 -18.35
CA TYR A 348 2.96 9.73 -19.26
C TYR A 348 1.62 9.58 -18.54
N ASP A 349 0.65 10.44 -18.89
CA ASP A 349 -0.72 10.33 -18.42
C ASP A 349 -1.63 9.77 -19.53
N TYR A 350 -2.06 8.52 -19.37
CA TYR A 350 -2.93 7.82 -20.31
C TYR A 350 -4.30 8.50 -20.40
N PHE A 351 -4.82 9.01 -19.28
CA PHE A 351 -6.11 9.70 -19.32
C PHE A 351 -6.00 10.99 -20.12
N THR A 352 -4.97 11.81 -19.89
CA THR A 352 -4.71 13.03 -20.66
C THR A 352 -4.54 12.74 -22.16
N ASP A 353 -3.73 11.73 -22.51
CA ASP A 353 -3.42 11.39 -23.91
C ASP A 353 -4.66 10.98 -24.69
N HIS A 354 -5.52 10.14 -24.09
CA HIS A 354 -6.70 9.62 -24.77
C HIS A 354 -7.97 10.48 -24.62
N PHE A 355 -8.12 11.20 -23.51
CA PHE A 355 -9.29 12.04 -23.25
C PHE A 355 -9.12 13.45 -23.82
N GLY A 356 -7.87 13.94 -23.87
CA GLY A 356 -7.47 15.24 -24.36
C GLY A 356 -7.33 16.29 -23.25
N VAL A 357 -6.20 17.01 -23.26
CA VAL A 357 -5.80 18.02 -22.25
C VAL A 357 -6.91 19.02 -21.91
N GLU A 358 -7.60 19.59 -22.92
CA GLU A 358 -8.64 20.60 -22.67
C GLU A 358 -9.90 19.99 -22.04
N ARG A 359 -10.23 18.74 -22.38
CA ARG A 359 -11.38 18.05 -21.78
C ARG A 359 -11.08 17.64 -20.35
N GLU A 360 -9.86 17.17 -20.08
CA GLU A 360 -9.43 16.80 -18.73
C GLU A 360 -9.57 17.96 -17.73
N LYS A 361 -9.23 19.19 -18.12
CA LYS A 361 -9.41 20.40 -17.29
C LYS A 361 -10.86 20.64 -16.85
N THR A 362 -11.84 19.99 -17.50
CA THR A 362 -13.25 20.07 -17.11
C THR A 362 -13.64 19.02 -16.08
N ILE A 363 -12.80 18.00 -15.84
CA ILE A 363 -13.07 16.93 -14.90
C ILE A 363 -12.82 17.42 -13.47
N ARG A 364 -13.92 17.62 -12.74
CA ARG A 364 -13.92 18.20 -11.40
C ARG A 364 -13.32 17.26 -10.36
N LEU A 365 -13.44 15.95 -10.54
CA LEU A 365 -12.86 14.99 -9.60
C LEU A 365 -11.33 15.11 -9.51
N LEU A 366 -10.63 15.29 -10.65
CA LEU A 366 -9.17 15.43 -10.70
C LEU A 366 -8.66 16.71 -10.02
N GLN A 367 -9.52 17.72 -9.88
CA GLN A 367 -9.22 18.99 -9.21
C GLN A 367 -9.77 19.06 -7.78
N TYR A 368 -10.47 18.01 -7.34
CA TYR A 368 -11.16 18.00 -6.06
C TYR A 368 -10.16 18.03 -4.91
N ARG A 369 -10.51 18.75 -3.84
CA ARG A 369 -9.75 18.75 -2.59
C ARG A 369 -10.70 18.39 -1.47
N GLY A 370 -10.56 17.16 -0.98
CA GLY A 370 -11.33 16.66 0.13
C GLY A 370 -10.69 16.95 1.47
N LEU A 371 -11.29 16.41 2.52
CA LEU A 371 -10.79 16.58 3.90
C LEU A 371 -9.44 15.90 4.12
N ARG A 372 -9.19 14.77 3.44
CA ARG A 372 -8.03 13.89 3.66
C ARG A 372 -7.41 13.36 2.38
N GLY A 373 -7.72 13.98 1.24
CA GLY A 373 -7.22 13.53 -0.05
C GLY A 373 -7.39 14.58 -1.14
N SER A 374 -6.68 14.36 -2.24
CA SER A 374 -6.62 15.20 -3.43
C SER A 374 -7.19 14.48 -4.65
N GLY A 375 -7.51 15.23 -5.70
CA GLY A 375 -8.21 14.69 -6.87
C GLY A 375 -7.56 13.46 -7.50
N GLY A 376 -6.23 13.34 -7.44
CA GLY A 376 -5.52 12.13 -7.88
C GLY A 376 -5.88 10.89 -7.05
N GLU A 377 -5.90 11.01 -5.72
CA GLU A 377 -6.26 9.92 -4.80
C GLU A 377 -7.74 9.54 -4.92
N TYR A 378 -8.62 10.54 -5.06
CA TYR A 378 -10.04 10.31 -5.34
C TYR A 378 -10.23 9.55 -6.66
N ALA A 379 -9.56 9.98 -7.73
CA ALA A 379 -9.67 9.35 -9.04
C ALA A 379 -9.09 7.93 -9.07
N TYR A 380 -7.93 7.72 -8.43
CA TYR A 380 -7.30 6.41 -8.26
C TYR A 380 -8.25 5.43 -7.57
N GLU A 381 -8.86 5.85 -6.45
CA GLU A 381 -9.76 5.01 -5.69
C GLU A 381 -11.09 4.76 -6.43
N VAL A 382 -11.65 5.77 -7.11
CA VAL A 382 -12.84 5.59 -7.96
C VAL A 382 -12.60 4.51 -9.01
N LEU A 383 -11.48 4.57 -9.74
CA LEU A 383 -11.14 3.57 -10.76
C LEU A 383 -10.93 2.18 -10.15
N ASN A 384 -10.25 2.11 -9.00
CA ASN A 384 -9.96 0.84 -8.34
C ASN A 384 -11.23 0.12 -7.86
N LEU A 385 -12.28 0.86 -7.54
CA LEU A 385 -13.57 0.33 -7.11
C LEU A 385 -14.49 -0.11 -8.27
N VAL A 386 -14.10 0.11 -9.53
CA VAL A 386 -14.88 -0.33 -10.70
C VAL A 386 -14.71 -1.83 -10.94
N ASP A 387 -15.57 -2.63 -10.33
CA ASP A 387 -15.49 -4.10 -10.32
C ASP A 387 -16.58 -4.82 -11.15
N GLY A 388 -17.52 -4.07 -11.73
CA GLY A 388 -18.68 -4.63 -12.43
C GLY A 388 -19.83 -5.06 -11.51
N ARG A 389 -19.78 -4.71 -10.22
CA ARG A 389 -20.81 -5.03 -9.22
C ARG A 389 -21.30 -3.79 -8.49
N ARG A 390 -20.38 -2.91 -8.10
CA ARG A 390 -20.71 -1.66 -7.40
C ARG A 390 -21.37 -0.66 -8.33
N THR A 391 -22.42 -0.05 -7.82
CA THR A 391 -23.04 1.12 -8.42
C THR A 391 -22.17 2.36 -8.26
N ALA A 392 -22.35 3.37 -9.11
CA ALA A 392 -21.65 4.65 -9.00
C ALA A 392 -21.86 5.31 -7.63
N GLN A 393 -23.05 5.14 -7.01
CA GLN A 393 -23.32 5.62 -5.67
C GLN A 393 -22.54 4.86 -4.59
N GLU A 394 -22.38 3.54 -4.71
CA GLU A 394 -21.55 2.76 -3.78
C GLU A 394 -20.07 3.12 -3.90
N ILE A 395 -19.57 3.31 -5.13
CA ILE A 395 -18.19 3.79 -5.37
C ILE A 395 -17.99 5.15 -4.70
N ARG A 396 -18.89 6.11 -4.95
CA ARG A 396 -18.85 7.42 -4.32
C ARG A 396 -18.84 7.31 -2.79
N ASN A 397 -19.68 6.46 -2.24
CA ASN A 397 -19.80 6.28 -0.79
C ASN A 397 -18.52 5.69 -0.17
N GLU A 398 -17.88 4.71 -0.81
CA GLU A 398 -16.59 4.17 -0.37
C GLU A 398 -15.51 5.25 -0.41
N VAL A 399 -15.38 5.98 -1.51
CA VAL A 399 -14.40 7.07 -1.65
C VAL A 399 -14.66 8.18 -0.62
N ALA A 400 -15.94 8.50 -0.37
CA ALA A 400 -16.34 9.48 0.63
C ALA A 400 -15.94 9.06 2.05
N ALA A 401 -16.09 7.77 2.38
CA ALA A 401 -15.65 7.23 3.66
C ALA A 401 -14.12 7.30 3.82
N THR A 402 -13.37 7.04 2.75
CA THR A 402 -11.90 7.07 2.75
C THR A 402 -11.36 8.48 2.88
N TYR A 403 -11.68 9.39 1.96
CA TYR A 403 -11.01 10.69 1.86
C TYR A 403 -11.85 11.88 2.35
N GLY A 404 -13.14 11.66 2.62
CA GLY A 404 -14.10 12.68 3.03
C GLY A 404 -15.18 12.91 1.96
N PRO A 405 -16.27 13.63 2.30
CA PRO A 405 -17.43 13.77 1.42
C PRO A 405 -17.05 14.26 0.02
N VAL A 406 -17.65 13.65 -1.00
CA VAL A 406 -17.49 14.00 -2.41
C VAL A 406 -18.84 13.96 -3.13
N PRO A 407 -19.16 14.94 -4.01
CA PRO A 407 -20.42 14.93 -4.74
C PRO A 407 -20.52 13.75 -5.72
N LEU A 408 -21.71 13.14 -5.84
CA LEU A 408 -21.93 11.99 -6.72
C LEU A 408 -21.78 12.36 -8.20
N GLU A 409 -22.22 13.55 -8.57
CA GLU A 409 -22.16 14.04 -9.94
C GLU A 409 -20.72 14.13 -10.47
N ILE A 410 -19.73 14.47 -9.63
CA ILE A 410 -18.33 14.56 -10.08
C ILE A 410 -17.67 13.18 -10.19
N VAL A 411 -18.12 12.20 -9.38
CA VAL A 411 -17.70 10.80 -9.52
C VAL A 411 -18.24 10.21 -10.82
N ILE A 412 -19.53 10.44 -11.12
CA ILE A 412 -20.17 9.98 -12.36
C ILE A 412 -19.52 10.64 -13.58
N GLU A 413 -19.23 11.95 -13.53
CA GLU A 413 -18.52 12.68 -14.58
C GLU A 413 -17.18 12.00 -14.93
N TYR A 414 -16.39 11.62 -13.93
CA TYR A 414 -15.14 10.90 -14.14
C TYR A 414 -15.34 9.49 -14.69
N LEU A 415 -16.32 8.73 -14.17
CA LEU A 415 -16.64 7.40 -14.70
C LEU A 415 -17.06 7.45 -16.17
N ARG A 416 -17.88 8.43 -16.56
CA ARG A 416 -18.26 8.66 -17.97
C ARG A 416 -17.06 9.05 -18.84
N ALA A 417 -16.14 9.85 -18.29
CA ALA A 417 -14.91 10.18 -19.00
C ALA A 417 -14.07 8.92 -19.28
N LEU A 418 -13.85 8.08 -18.26
CA LEU A 418 -13.18 6.78 -18.38
C LEU A 418 -13.89 5.85 -19.38
N GLU A 419 -15.22 5.82 -19.38
CA GLU A 419 -16.02 5.04 -20.33
C GLU A 419 -15.78 5.51 -21.77
N SER A 420 -15.73 6.83 -22.00
CA SER A 420 -15.55 7.41 -23.33
C SER A 420 -14.20 7.09 -23.98
N ILE A 421 -13.19 6.75 -23.17
CA ILE A 421 -11.86 6.32 -23.61
C ILE A 421 -11.63 4.82 -23.39
N THR A 422 -12.70 4.04 -23.18
CA THR A 422 -12.70 2.57 -23.11
C THR A 422 -11.91 1.95 -21.94
N ILE A 423 -11.64 2.72 -20.88
CA ILE A 423 -11.01 2.21 -19.65
C ILE A 423 -12.00 1.40 -18.83
N ILE A 424 -13.27 1.81 -18.84
CA ILE A 424 -14.38 1.09 -18.23
C ILE A 424 -15.53 0.96 -19.23
N LYS A 425 -16.50 0.10 -18.94
CA LYS A 425 -17.74 -0.04 -19.72
C LYS A 425 -18.93 -0.14 -18.79
N ALA A 426 -20.06 0.47 -19.13
CA ALA A 426 -21.31 0.20 -18.42
C ALA A 426 -21.70 -1.28 -18.54
N VAL A 427 -22.10 -1.86 -17.41
CA VAL A 427 -22.73 -3.18 -17.34
C VAL A 427 -24.22 -2.97 -17.64
N LYS A 428 -24.75 -3.74 -18.59
CA LYS A 428 -26.17 -3.68 -18.98
C LYS A 428 -27.06 -4.41 -18.00
#